data_AF-A0A0B6YM65-F1
#
_entry.id   AF-A0A0B6YM65-F1
#
_cell.length_a   1.000
_cell.length_b   1.000
_cell.length_c   1.000
_cell.angle_alpha   90.00
_cell.angle_beta   90.00
_cell.angle_gamma   90.00
#
_symmetry.space_group_name_H-M   'P 1'
#
loop_
_entity.id
_entity.type
_entity.pdbx_description
1 polymer ?
#
loop_
_entity_poly.entity_id
_entity_poly.type
_entity_poly.pdbx_seq_one_letter_code
_entity_poly.pdbx_strand_id
1 'polypeptide(L)'
;SIAPEYLREMPGGLYLTGTPDGSREGCYYINSHNYKNCLPLQLMALSLHEGEPGHHLQGAYALTSTHLPNFRRYIGDCKYYLSPCRFGCNTAYAEGWGLYAESLGEELGLYEGNMDLLGRYKFEIFRAA
;
A
#
# COMPACT_ATOMS: atom_id res chain seq x y z
N SER A 1 -2.69 18.14 -7.03
CA SER A 1 -3.88 17.29 -7.23
C SER A 1 -4.67 17.29 -5.92
N ILE A 2 -5.95 17.65 -5.93
CA ILE A 2 -6.81 17.56 -4.74
C ILE A 2 -7.25 16.10 -4.62
N ALA A 3 -7.01 15.48 -3.47
CA ALA A 3 -7.47 14.12 -3.18
C ALA A 3 -9.00 14.03 -3.37
N PRO A 4 -9.51 13.02 -4.12
CA PRO A 4 -10.95 12.79 -4.26
C PRO A 4 -11.67 12.76 -2.91
N GLU A 5 -12.89 13.29 -2.85
CA GLU A 5 -13.61 13.49 -1.59
C GLU A 5 -13.85 12.19 -0.80
N TYR A 6 -14.00 11.05 -1.49
CA TYR A 6 -14.14 9.74 -0.84
C TYR A 6 -12.89 9.31 -0.06
N LEU A 7 -11.70 9.86 -0.35
CA LEU A 7 -10.47 9.56 0.39
C LEU A 7 -10.48 10.17 1.80
N ARG A 8 -11.37 11.13 2.10
CA ARG A 8 -11.46 11.75 3.44
C ARG A 8 -11.95 10.77 4.51
N GLU A 9 -12.79 9.81 4.11
CA GLU A 9 -13.36 8.79 4.98
C GLU A 9 -12.46 7.54 5.11
N MET A 10 -11.34 7.50 4.38
CA MET A 10 -10.44 6.34 4.38
C MET A 10 -9.53 6.30 5.63
N PRO A 11 -8.99 5.12 5.98
CA PRO A 11 -7.94 4.99 6.99
C PRO A 11 -6.71 5.85 6.68
N GLY A 12 -5.71 5.87 7.58
CA GLY A 12 -4.61 6.84 7.56
C GLY A 12 -3.88 7.08 6.23
N GLY A 13 -3.87 6.11 5.30
CA GLY A 13 -3.40 6.28 3.93
C GLY A 13 -3.88 5.18 2.99
N LEU A 14 -3.57 5.31 1.70
CA LEU A 14 -3.90 4.34 0.65
C LEU A 14 -2.94 4.50 -0.54
N TYR A 15 -2.50 3.38 -1.10
CA TYR A 15 -1.89 3.31 -2.41
C TYR A 15 -2.88 2.94 -3.53
N LEU A 16 -2.82 3.70 -4.63
CA LEU A 16 -3.48 3.38 -5.88
C LEU A 16 -2.46 3.07 -6.96
N THR A 17 -2.52 1.87 -7.54
CA THR A 17 -1.64 1.48 -8.66
C THR A 17 -1.92 2.31 -9.91
N GLY A 18 -0.84 2.63 -10.62
CA GLY A 18 -0.90 3.25 -11.94
C GLY A 18 -1.57 2.39 -13.00
N THR A 19 -1.85 2.97 -14.16
CA THR A 19 -2.42 2.25 -15.29
C THR A 19 -1.32 1.62 -16.15
N PRO A 20 -1.60 0.49 -16.83
CA PRO A 20 -0.61 -0.18 -17.67
C PRO A 20 -0.09 0.67 -18.83
N ASP A 21 -0.91 1.63 -19.29
CA ASP A 21 -0.62 2.55 -20.39
C ASP A 21 0.09 3.82 -19.92
N GLY A 22 0.34 3.97 -18.62
CA GLY A 22 1.00 5.15 -18.04
C GLY A 22 0.14 6.42 -18.00
N SER A 23 -1.14 6.36 -18.42
CA SER A 23 -2.04 7.52 -18.37
C SER A 23 -2.32 8.01 -16.94
N ARG A 24 -2.16 7.13 -15.94
CA ARG A 24 -2.20 7.45 -14.51
C ARG A 24 -1.01 6.83 -13.80
N GLU A 25 -0.27 7.64 -13.07
CA GLU A 25 0.82 7.18 -12.21
C GLU A 25 0.29 6.44 -10.96
N GLY A 26 1.16 5.64 -10.33
CA GLY A 26 0.85 5.11 -9.01
C GLY A 26 0.93 6.24 -7.97
N CYS A 27 -0.04 6.31 -7.06
CA CYS A 27 -0.14 7.39 -6.10
C CYS A 27 -0.36 6.85 -4.69
N TYR A 28 0.50 7.27 -3.76
CA TYR A 28 0.30 7.12 -2.33
C TYR A 28 -0.40 8.38 -1.77
N TYR A 29 -1.55 8.18 -1.13
CA TYR A 29 -2.33 9.22 -0.47
C TYR A 29 -2.24 9.07 1.04
N ILE A 30 -1.99 10.19 1.72
CA ILE A 30 -2.03 10.29 3.18
C ILE A 30 -3.29 11.06 3.56
N ASN A 31 -4.11 10.49 4.46
CA ASN A 31 -5.29 11.17 4.97
C ASN A 31 -4.90 12.14 6.08
N SER A 32 -4.74 13.41 5.73
CA SER A 32 -4.48 14.49 6.69
C SER A 32 -5.73 15.11 7.31
N HIS A 33 -6.93 14.66 6.91
CA HIS A 33 -8.20 15.26 7.34
C HIS A 33 -8.55 14.87 8.79
N ASN A 34 -8.13 13.69 9.25
CA ASN A 34 -8.31 13.24 10.62
C ASN A 34 -6.98 12.78 11.23
N TYR A 35 -6.29 13.71 11.89
CA TYR A 35 -5.00 13.45 12.55
C TYR A 35 -5.08 12.36 13.64
N LYS A 36 -6.27 12.05 14.18
CA LYS A 36 -6.44 10.95 15.14
C LYS A 36 -6.31 9.58 14.48
N ASN A 37 -6.63 9.49 13.19
CA ASN A 37 -6.54 8.26 12.40
C ASN A 37 -5.15 8.05 11.78
N CYS A 38 -4.33 9.11 11.69
CA CYS A 38 -2.97 9.06 11.17
C CYS A 38 -2.05 9.91 12.06
N LEU A 39 -1.50 9.30 13.10
CA LEU A 39 -0.55 9.97 13.98
C LEU A 39 0.83 10.08 13.28
N PRO A 40 1.61 11.15 13.51
CA PRO A 40 2.94 11.30 12.91
C PRO A 40 3.87 10.09 13.13
N LEU A 41 3.81 9.50 14.33
CA LEU A 41 4.58 8.31 14.70
C LEU A 41 4.26 7.07 13.85
N GLN A 42 3.12 7.04 13.16
CA GLN A 42 2.70 5.93 12.29
C GLN A 42 3.10 6.15 10.83
N LEU A 43 3.53 7.37 10.47
CA LEU A 43 3.76 7.74 9.07
C LEU A 43 4.87 6.95 8.43
N MET A 44 5.95 6.64 9.15
CA MET A 44 7.06 5.86 8.58
C MET A 44 6.59 4.45 8.21
N ALA A 45 5.99 3.72 9.15
CA ALA A 45 5.44 2.39 8.87
C ALA A 45 4.38 2.42 7.74
N LEU A 46 3.47 3.39 7.77
CA LEU A 46 2.47 3.54 6.71
C LEU A 46 3.10 3.84 5.33
N SER A 47 4.15 4.66 5.30
CA SER A 47 4.85 5.00 4.06
C SER A 47 5.59 3.80 3.48
N LEU A 48 6.16 2.95 4.33
CA LEU A 48 6.77 1.68 3.91
C LEU A 48 5.72 0.70 3.38
N HIS A 49 4.55 0.64 4.03
CA HIS A 49 3.44 -0.24 3.64
C HIS A 49 2.85 0.14 2.28
N GLU A 50 2.48 1.40 2.12
CA GLU A 50 1.76 1.89 0.93
C GLU A 50 2.72 2.28 -0.21
N GLY A 51 3.91 2.75 0.14
CA GLY A 51 4.92 3.26 -0.78
C GLY A 51 6.00 2.23 -1.08
N GLU A 52 7.24 2.63 -0.80
CA GLU A 52 8.44 1.85 -1.08
C GLU A 52 9.03 1.29 0.23
N PRO A 53 9.31 -0.01 0.34
CA PRO A 53 9.22 -1.06 -0.69
C PRO A 53 7.88 -1.81 -0.76
N GLY A 54 6.81 -1.27 -0.15
CA GLY A 54 5.49 -1.90 -0.04
C GLY A 54 4.67 -1.93 -1.33
N HIS A 55 3.41 -1.50 -1.25
CA HIS A 55 2.44 -1.64 -2.33
C HIS A 55 2.84 -0.94 -3.63
N HIS A 56 3.58 0.18 -3.55
CA HIS A 56 4.07 0.85 -4.75
C HIS A 56 4.96 -0.06 -5.58
N LEU A 57 6.00 -0.60 -4.95
CA LEU A 57 6.94 -1.52 -5.58
C LEU A 57 6.24 -2.80 -6.05
N GLN A 58 5.44 -3.41 -5.18
CA GLN A 58 4.72 -4.64 -5.47
C GLN A 58 3.83 -4.51 -6.71
N GLY A 59 3.02 -3.44 -6.75
CA GLY A 59 2.10 -3.15 -7.84
C GLY A 59 2.83 -2.78 -9.13
N ALA A 60 3.85 -1.92 -9.05
CA ALA A 60 4.64 -1.50 -10.20
C ALA A 60 5.38 -2.69 -10.84
N TYR A 61 5.98 -3.57 -10.01
CA TYR A 61 6.68 -4.76 -10.48
C TYR A 61 5.72 -5.75 -11.16
N ALA A 62 4.56 -6.03 -10.54
CA ALA A 62 3.55 -6.90 -11.13
C ALA A 62 3.03 -6.34 -12.47
N LEU A 63 2.77 -5.03 -12.53
CA LEU A 63 2.27 -4.36 -13.73
C LEU A 63 3.26 -4.42 -14.90
N THR A 64 4.56 -4.18 -14.62
CA THR A 64 5.64 -4.15 -15.62
C THR A 64 6.13 -5.55 -16.04
N SER A 65 5.82 -6.59 -15.27
CA SER A 65 6.17 -7.99 -15.58
C SER A 65 5.32 -8.57 -16.73
N THR A 66 5.55 -8.12 -17.96
CA THR A 66 4.79 -8.51 -19.17
C THR A 66 4.88 -10.00 -19.52
N HIS A 67 5.86 -10.71 -18.99
CA HIS A 67 6.02 -12.16 -19.13
C HIS A 67 5.02 -12.96 -18.27
N LEU A 68 4.37 -12.33 -17.29
CA LEU A 68 3.38 -12.98 -16.44
C LEU A 68 1.97 -12.90 -17.05
N PRO A 69 1.10 -13.89 -16.79
CA PRO A 69 -0.32 -13.79 -17.15
C PRO A 69 -1.00 -12.58 -16.49
N ASN A 70 -1.98 -11.99 -17.17
CA ASN A 70 -2.73 -10.82 -16.70
C ASN A 70 -3.31 -10.97 -15.28
N PHE A 71 -3.72 -12.17 -14.90
CA PHE A 71 -4.27 -12.45 -13.57
C PHE A 71 -3.26 -12.32 -12.42
N ARG A 72 -1.96 -12.36 -12.71
CA ARG A 72 -0.88 -12.11 -11.74
C ARG A 72 -0.38 -10.67 -11.77
N ARG A 73 -0.57 -9.99 -12.91
CA ARG A 73 -0.11 -8.60 -13.12
C ARG A 73 -1.06 -7.57 -12.52
N TYR A 74 -2.35 -7.86 -12.55
CA TYR A 74 -3.39 -6.95 -12.07
C TYR A 74 -3.85 -7.37 -10.67
N ILE A 75 -3.28 -6.72 -9.64
CA ILE A 75 -3.55 -7.02 -8.22
C ILE A 75 -4.96 -6.56 -7.80
N GLY A 76 -5.55 -5.58 -8.49
CA GLY A 76 -6.89 -5.06 -8.22
C GLY A 76 -8.04 -5.94 -8.73
N ASP A 77 -9.15 -5.95 -7.99
CA ASP A 77 -10.19 -6.97 -8.05
C ASP A 77 -11.07 -7.05 -9.32
N CYS A 78 -10.98 -6.11 -10.27
CA CYS A 78 -11.86 -6.15 -11.44
C CYS A 78 -11.24 -5.49 -12.67
N LYS A 79 -11.16 -6.24 -13.78
CA LYS A 79 -11.18 -5.67 -15.13
C LYS A 79 -12.42 -6.21 -15.82
N TYR A 80 -13.53 -5.48 -15.71
CA TYR A 80 -14.84 -5.91 -16.22
C TYR A 80 -14.85 -6.28 -17.72
N TYR A 81 -13.85 -5.84 -18.48
CA TYR A 81 -13.69 -6.13 -19.90
C TYR A 81 -12.78 -7.35 -20.22
N LEU A 82 -12.15 -7.98 -19.23
CA LEU A 82 -11.35 -9.20 -19.43
C LEU A 82 -12.16 -10.42 -18.96
N SER A 83 -11.94 -11.60 -19.54
CA SER A 83 -12.53 -12.85 -19.04
C SER A 83 -11.42 -13.74 -18.45
N PRO A 84 -11.53 -14.21 -17.19
CA PRO A 84 -12.57 -13.85 -16.22
C PRO A 84 -12.45 -12.38 -15.77
N CYS A 85 -13.60 -11.71 -15.55
CA CYS A 85 -13.68 -10.30 -15.18
C CYS A 85 -13.10 -9.98 -13.79
N ARG A 86 -12.94 -11.04 -12.98
CA ARG A 86 -12.35 -11.00 -11.64
C ARG A 86 -11.26 -12.04 -11.57
N PHE A 87 -10.07 -11.57 -11.25
CA PHE A 87 -9.02 -12.42 -10.70
C PHE A 87 -9.03 -12.14 -9.20
N GLY A 88 -8.99 -13.18 -8.37
CA GLY A 88 -9.04 -12.96 -6.92
C GLY A 88 -7.84 -12.13 -6.48
N CYS A 89 -8.08 -10.97 -5.86
CA CYS A 89 -7.05 -10.33 -5.07
C CYS A 89 -6.67 -11.30 -3.94
N ASN A 90 -5.40 -11.72 -3.92
CA ASN A 90 -4.87 -12.46 -2.78
C ASN A 90 -4.55 -11.46 -1.69
N THR A 91 -5.55 -11.07 -0.89
CA THR A 91 -5.41 -10.09 0.19
C THR A 91 -4.26 -10.46 1.12
N ALA A 92 -4.09 -11.74 1.46
CA ALA A 92 -2.97 -12.21 2.27
C ALA A 92 -1.60 -11.94 1.64
N TYR A 93 -1.49 -12.04 0.30
CA TYR A 93 -0.25 -11.72 -0.42
C TYR A 93 -0.02 -10.21 -0.53
N ALA A 94 -1.06 -9.44 -0.81
CA ALA A 94 -0.98 -7.98 -0.90
C ALA A 94 -0.64 -7.36 0.47
N GLU A 95 -1.51 -7.55 1.45
CA GLU A 95 -1.36 -6.98 2.80
C GLU A 95 -0.17 -7.60 3.53
N GLY A 96 0.11 -8.89 3.33
CA GLY A 96 1.28 -9.55 3.89
C GLY A 96 2.59 -8.96 3.38
N TRP A 97 2.65 -8.54 2.11
CA TRP A 97 3.80 -7.80 1.59
C TRP A 97 3.94 -6.42 2.22
N GLY A 98 2.83 -5.70 2.40
CA GLY A 98 2.84 -4.41 3.11
C GLY A 98 3.36 -4.55 4.55
N LEU A 99 2.91 -5.57 5.28
CA LEU A 99 3.40 -5.88 6.63
C LEU A 99 4.89 -6.26 6.63
N TYR A 100 5.34 -7.04 5.64
CA TYR A 100 6.76 -7.34 5.45
C TYR A 100 7.58 -6.07 5.18
N ALA A 101 7.07 -5.14 4.38
CA ALA A 101 7.76 -3.87 4.11
C ALA A 101 7.90 -3.01 5.37
N GLU A 102 6.88 -2.99 6.23
CA GLU A 102 6.96 -2.37 7.57
C GLU A 102 8.04 -3.05 8.43
N SER A 103 8.09 -4.38 8.44
CA SER A 103 9.10 -5.11 9.21
C SER A 103 10.53 -4.83 8.71
N LEU A 104 10.69 -4.78 7.38
CA LEU A 104 11.96 -4.56 6.70
C LEU A 104 12.55 -3.17 6.98
N GLY A 105 11.71 -2.16 7.27
CA GLY A 105 12.16 -0.81 7.58
C GLY A 105 13.15 -0.73 8.75
N GLU A 106 13.07 -1.66 9.71
CA GLU A 106 14.01 -1.73 10.84
C GLU A 106 15.37 -2.26 10.40
N GLU A 107 15.40 -3.31 9.58
CA GLU A 107 16.64 -3.84 9.01
C GLU A 107 17.33 -2.82 8.10
N LEU A 108 16.55 -1.96 7.44
CA LEU A 108 17.04 -0.86 6.61
C LEU A 108 17.44 0.39 7.41
N GLY A 109 17.19 0.43 8.72
CA GLY A 109 17.51 1.58 9.58
C GLY A 109 16.66 2.82 9.32
N LEU A 110 15.43 2.66 8.84
CA LEU A 110 14.53 3.77 8.46
C LEU A 110 13.69 4.32 9.62
N TYR A 111 13.70 3.64 10.77
CA TYR A 111 13.09 4.13 11.99
C TYR A 111 14.13 4.92 12.79
N GLU A 112 13.98 6.25 12.85
CA GLU A 112 15.01 7.15 13.40
C GLU A 112 15.02 7.19 14.93
N GLY A 113 13.99 6.68 15.60
CA GLY A 113 13.96 6.59 17.06
C GLY A 113 12.84 5.76 17.65
N ASN A 114 12.82 5.71 18.99
CA ASN A 114 11.89 4.89 19.77
C ASN A 114 10.41 5.22 19.50
N MET A 115 10.10 6.47 19.11
CA MET A 115 8.73 6.88 18.79
C MET A 115 8.24 6.27 17.48
N ASP A 116 9.10 6.15 16.47
CA ASP A 116 8.73 5.53 15.20
C ASP A 116 8.60 4.01 15.35
N LEU A 117 9.51 3.40 16.13
CA LEU A 117 9.41 1.99 16.52
C LEU A 117 8.12 1.71 17.29
N LEU A 118 7.75 2.58 18.25
CA LEU A 118 6.47 2.46 18.96
C LEU A 118 5.28 2.51 17.98
N GLY A 119 5.34 3.38 16.98
CA GLY A 119 4.30 3.49 15.96
C GLY A 119 4.16 2.24 15.10
N ARG A 120 5.29 1.70 14.63
CA ARG A 120 5.35 0.41 13.96
C ARG A 120 4.77 -0.71 14.83
N TYR A 121 5.26 -0.88 16.06
CA TYR A 121 4.78 -1.96 16.93
C TYR A 121 3.29 -1.85 17.26
N LYS A 122 2.76 -0.62 17.40
CA LYS A 122 1.33 -0.41 17.56
C LYS A 122 0.53 -0.93 16.37
N PHE A 123 1.02 -0.72 15.14
CA PHE A 123 0.41 -1.26 13.93
C PHE A 123 0.54 -2.78 13.82
N GLU A 124 1.69 -3.32 14.18
CA GLU A 124 1.92 -4.77 14.20
C GLU A 124 0.95 -5.47 15.18
N ILE A 125 0.85 -4.95 16.41
CA ILE A 125 -0.09 -5.47 17.43
C ILE A 125 -1.54 -5.35 16.96
N PHE A 126 -1.92 -4.24 16.32
CA PHE A 126 -3.28 -4.05 15.81
C PHE A 126 -3.67 -5.11 14.76
N ARG A 127 -2.74 -5.55 13.91
CA ARG A 127 -3.00 -6.63 12.93
C ARG A 127 -2.87 -8.04 13.52
N ALA A 128 -2.19 -8.19 14.66
CA ALA A 128 -2.01 -9.48 15.34
C ALA A 128 -3.18 -9.87 16.27
N ALA A 129 -3.97 -8.89 16.72
CA ALA A 129 -5.11 -9.06 17.63
C ALA A 129 -6.34 -9.67 16.94
#